data_AF-A0AAD8YQ45-F1
#
_entry.id   AF-A0AAD8YQ45-F1
#
_cell.length_a   1.000
_cell.length_b   1.000
_cell.length_c   1.000
_cell.angle_alpha   90.00
_cell.angle_beta   90.00
_cell.angle_gamma   90.00
#
_symmetry.space_group_name_H-M   'P 1'
#
loop_
_entity.id
_entity.type
_entity.pdbx_description
1 polymer ?
#
loop_
_entity_poly.entity_id
_entity_poly.type
_entity_poly.pdbx_seq_one_letter_code
_entity_poly.pdbx_strand_id
1 'polypeptide(L)'
;MVEVSGPEGVIMVHRHWTADDIMKAADGLSKPEEEEEELKTVPAGLWAQGKNDVGLIKGCEPVHITPKSDYRPCQHQYPLKLEAVEGIRPVFQSLKQAGVIVPCPDSPVRTPIFPVKKPGRDEWRFVQDLQAVNTAVHPRAPEVPNPHTILSQIPPDTGEGSSSRGDGYSTPHPPT
;
A
#
# COMPACT_ATOMS: atom_id res chain seq x y z
N MET A 1 2.86 -20.93 -15.56
CA MET A 1 1.83 -21.77 -16.19
C MET A 1 1.27 -20.93 -17.33
N VAL A 2 1.51 -21.32 -18.59
CA VAL A 2 0.94 -20.59 -19.74
C VAL A 2 -0.08 -21.53 -20.37
N GLU A 3 -1.33 -21.09 -20.44
CA GLU A 3 -2.37 -21.78 -21.18
C GLU A 3 -2.20 -21.47 -22.66
N VAL A 4 -1.97 -22.51 -23.47
CA VAL A 4 -1.99 -22.38 -24.93
C VAL A 4 -3.19 -23.18 -25.41
N SER A 5 -4.18 -22.49 -26.00
CA SER A 5 -5.37 -23.10 -26.58
C SER A 5 -5.13 -23.39 -28.06
N GLY A 6 -5.20 -24.67 -28.44
CA GLY A 6 -5.20 -25.14 -29.82
C GLY A 6 -6.39 -26.07 -30.09
N PRO A 7 -6.66 -26.43 -31.35
CA PRO A 7 -7.89 -27.12 -31.77
C PRO A 7 -8.10 -28.53 -31.19
N GLU A 8 -7.13 -29.08 -30.46
CA GLU A 8 -7.22 -30.41 -29.81
C GLU A 8 -7.17 -30.37 -28.26
N GLY A 9 -7.38 -29.19 -27.65
CA GLY A 9 -7.49 -29.05 -26.18
C GLY A 9 -6.28 -28.40 -25.51
N VAL A 10 -6.41 -28.13 -24.21
CA VAL A 10 -5.43 -27.37 -23.39
C VAL A 10 -4.27 -28.27 -22.98
N ILE A 11 -3.07 -27.95 -23.47
CA ILE A 11 -1.83 -28.64 -23.04
C ILE A 11 -1.15 -27.75 -22.00
N MET A 12 -1.11 -28.20 -20.74
CA MET A 12 -0.28 -27.58 -19.71
C MET A 12 1.17 -28.04 -19.88
N VAL A 13 2.02 -27.19 -20.46
CA VAL A 13 3.46 -27.48 -20.61
C VAL A 13 4.22 -26.85 -19.44
N HIS A 14 4.88 -27.69 -18.63
CA HIS A 14 5.79 -27.26 -17.58
C HIS A 14 7.13 -26.85 -18.23
N ARG A 15 7.35 -25.56 -18.52
CA ARG A 15 8.67 -25.12 -19.03
C ARG A 15 9.70 -25.16 -17.91
N HIS A 16 10.74 -25.97 -18.11
CA HIS A 16 11.99 -25.91 -17.36
C HIS A 16 12.76 -24.69 -17.86
N TRP A 17 13.08 -23.74 -16.98
CA TRP A 17 13.90 -22.58 -17.32
C TRP A 17 15.34 -23.02 -17.54
N THR A 18 15.94 -22.63 -18.66
CA THR A 18 17.37 -22.83 -18.90
C THR A 18 18.16 -21.62 -18.38
N ALA A 19 19.45 -21.80 -18.10
CA ALA A 19 20.32 -20.70 -17.68
C ALA A 19 20.34 -19.55 -18.71
N ASP A 20 20.17 -19.86 -19.99
CA ASP A 20 20.08 -18.88 -21.07
C ASP A 20 18.76 -18.09 -21.04
N ASP A 21 17.64 -18.73 -20.67
CA ASP A 21 16.36 -18.03 -20.45
C ASP A 21 16.44 -17.06 -19.26
N ILE A 22 17.17 -17.46 -18.20
CA ILE A 22 17.40 -16.63 -17.01
C ILE A 22 18.30 -15.44 -17.37
N MET A 23 19.39 -15.68 -18.11
CA MET A 23 20.31 -14.60 -18.51
C MET A 23 19.67 -13.61 -19.49
N LYS A 24 18.83 -14.10 -20.42
CA LYS A 24 18.11 -13.24 -21.36
C LYS A 24 17.02 -12.38 -20.69
N ALA A 25 16.39 -12.89 -19.62
CA ALA A 25 15.49 -12.11 -18.79
C ALA A 25 16.23 -11.06 -17.94
N ALA A 26 17.46 -11.37 -17.50
CA ALA A 26 18.31 -10.45 -16.76
C ALA A 26 18.87 -9.30 -17.64
N ASP A 27 19.16 -9.56 -18.92
CA ASP A 27 19.65 -8.54 -19.87
C ASP A 27 18.61 -7.46 -20.22
N GLY A 28 17.31 -7.72 -19.97
CA GLY A 28 16.23 -6.74 -20.13
C GLY A 28 15.93 -5.91 -18.87
N LEU A 29 16.60 -6.20 -17.76
CA LEU A 29 16.49 -5.43 -16.52
C LEU A 29 17.48 -4.27 -16.60
N SER A 30 16.99 -3.04 -16.46
CA SER A 30 17.82 -1.84 -16.32
C SER A 30 18.91 -2.09 -15.28
N LYS A 31 20.13 -1.63 -15.57
CA LYS A 31 21.22 -1.80 -14.60
C LYS A 31 20.85 -1.02 -13.34
N PRO A 32 21.14 -1.55 -12.14
CA PRO A 32 20.80 -0.88 -10.88
C PRO A 32 21.40 0.54 -10.79
N GLU A 33 22.52 0.80 -11.48
CA GLU A 33 23.15 2.13 -11.58
C GLU A 33 22.32 3.13 -12.40
N GLU A 34 21.63 2.69 -13.45
CA GLU A 34 20.78 3.54 -14.29
C GLU A 34 19.47 3.90 -13.56
N GLU A 35 18.88 2.93 -12.84
CA GLU A 35 17.70 3.16 -11.99
C GLU A 35 18.00 4.15 -10.85
N GLU A 36 19.20 4.08 -10.26
CA GLU A 36 19.61 5.00 -9.20
C GLU A 36 19.77 6.44 -9.71
N GLU A 37 20.25 6.64 -10.95
CA GLU A 37 20.32 7.95 -11.59
C GLU A 37 18.93 8.51 -11.92
N GLU A 38 17.99 7.68 -12.36
CA GLU A 38 16.61 8.11 -12.58
C GLU A 38 15.93 8.53 -11.27
N LEU A 39 16.15 7.79 -10.18
CA LEU A 39 15.60 8.12 -8.87
C LEU A 39 16.12 9.47 -8.33
N LYS A 40 17.34 9.89 -8.70
CA LYS A 40 17.88 11.22 -8.35
C LYS A 40 17.15 12.37 -9.02
N THR A 41 16.42 12.12 -10.11
CA THR A 41 15.59 13.14 -10.79
C THR A 41 14.28 13.41 -10.04
N VAL A 42 13.86 12.49 -9.17
CA VAL A 42 12.64 12.63 -8.37
C VAL A 42 12.91 13.55 -7.19
N PRO A 43 12.03 14.53 -6.89
CA PRO A 43 12.23 15.45 -5.77
C PRO A 43 12.44 14.71 -4.45
N ALA A 44 13.51 15.04 -3.72
CA ALA A 44 13.84 14.37 -2.46
C ALA A 44 12.70 14.43 -1.43
N GLY A 45 11.90 15.50 -1.43
CA GLY A 45 10.74 15.67 -0.55
C GLY A 45 9.52 14.81 -0.89
N LEU A 46 9.56 14.01 -1.96
CA LEU A 46 8.50 13.04 -2.27
C LEU A 46 8.64 11.75 -1.42
N TRP A 47 9.88 11.44 -1.01
CA TRP A 47 10.18 10.24 -0.25
C TRP A 47 10.13 10.52 1.25
N ALA A 48 9.64 9.53 1.99
CA ALA A 48 9.73 9.56 3.45
C ALA A 48 11.20 9.53 3.88
N GLN A 49 11.61 10.50 4.70
CA GLN A 49 12.99 10.67 5.14
C GLN A 49 13.38 9.76 6.30
N GLY A 50 12.40 9.08 6.91
CA GLY A 50 12.65 8.21 8.03
C GLY A 50 11.43 7.42 8.49
N LYS A 51 11.67 6.52 9.44
CA LYS A 51 10.69 5.56 9.96
C LYS A 51 9.40 6.21 10.50
N ASN A 52 9.53 7.38 11.13
CA ASN A 52 8.44 8.11 11.73
C ASN A 52 8.19 9.45 11.03
N ASP A 53 8.63 9.57 9.78
CA ASP A 53 8.35 10.75 8.97
C ASP A 53 6.85 10.87 8.72
N VAL A 54 6.33 12.11 8.76
CA VAL A 54 4.90 12.38 8.63
C VAL A 54 4.65 13.42 7.55
N GLY A 55 3.81 13.05 6.58
CA GLY A 55 3.33 13.98 5.57
C GLY A 55 2.24 14.90 6.12
N LEU A 56 2.08 16.06 5.48
CA LEU A 56 0.98 16.98 5.71
C LEU A 56 0.38 17.41 4.38
N ILE A 57 -0.91 17.11 4.18
CA ILE A 57 -1.65 17.56 2.99
C ILE A 57 -2.06 19.02 3.21
N LYS A 58 -1.50 19.92 2.40
CA LYS A 58 -1.84 21.35 2.43
C LYS A 58 -3.09 21.62 1.58
N GLY A 59 -3.89 22.60 2.00
CA GLY A 59 -5.07 23.05 1.24
C GLY A 59 -6.27 22.09 1.30
N CYS A 60 -6.25 21.12 2.21
CA CYS A 60 -7.38 20.24 2.49
C CYS A 60 -8.00 20.60 3.84
N GLU A 61 -9.32 20.69 3.90
CA GLU A 61 -10.04 20.94 5.14
C GLU A 61 -9.92 19.75 6.11
N PRO A 62 -9.83 19.99 7.43
CA PRO A 62 -9.81 18.92 8.41
C PRO A 62 -11.01 17.98 8.30
N VAL A 63 -10.76 16.70 8.58
CA VAL A 63 -11.80 15.67 8.51
C VAL A 63 -12.79 15.83 9.66
N HIS A 64 -14.05 16.16 9.35
CA HIS A 64 -15.14 16.19 10.34
C HIS A 64 -15.79 14.82 10.52
N ILE A 65 -15.85 14.34 11.76
CA ILE A 65 -16.48 13.08 12.14
C ILE A 65 -17.82 13.35 12.81
N THR A 66 -18.90 12.84 12.23
CA THR A 66 -20.28 13.08 12.72
C THR A 66 -20.74 11.94 13.63
N PRO A 67 -20.94 12.17 14.94
CA PRO A 67 -21.47 11.17 15.84
C PRO A 67 -22.95 10.88 15.52
N LYS A 68 -23.42 9.67 15.83
CA LYS A 68 -24.84 9.27 15.72
C LYS A 68 -25.72 9.81 16.84
N SER A 69 -25.12 10.12 17.98
CA SER A 69 -25.81 10.62 19.18
C SER A 69 -24.83 11.30 20.15
N ASP A 70 -25.31 11.68 21.33
CA ASP A 70 -24.49 12.23 22.42
C ASP A 70 -23.66 11.17 23.16
N TYR A 71 -23.78 9.89 22.79
CA TYR A 71 -22.95 8.83 23.36
C TYR A 71 -21.46 9.07 23.06
N ARG A 72 -20.61 8.92 24.07
CA ARG A 72 -19.15 9.05 23.97
C ARG A 72 -18.47 7.79 24.54
N PRO A 73 -17.82 6.97 23.70
CA PRO A 73 -17.16 5.76 24.15
C PRO A 73 -16.08 6.06 25.18
N CYS A 74 -16.18 5.42 26.35
CA CYS A 74 -15.22 5.61 27.42
C CYS A 74 -14.79 4.24 27.97
N GLN A 75 -13.77 3.65 27.35
CA GLN A 75 -13.20 2.37 27.73
C GLN A 75 -11.90 2.58 28.51
N HIS A 76 -11.74 1.81 29.58
CA HIS A 76 -10.51 1.82 30.37
C HIS A 76 -9.36 1.15 29.61
N GLN A 77 -8.15 1.67 29.82
CA GLN A 77 -6.95 1.05 29.30
C GLN A 77 -6.74 -0.33 29.95
N TYR A 78 -6.55 -1.36 29.13
CA TYR A 78 -6.17 -2.68 29.61
C TYR A 78 -4.78 -2.64 30.24
N PRO A 79 -4.51 -3.46 31.27
CA PRO A 79 -3.19 -3.57 31.85
C PRO A 79 -2.12 -3.87 30.79
N LEU A 80 -1.07 -3.05 30.76
CA LEU A 80 0.05 -3.20 29.83
C LEU A 80 1.28 -3.72 30.57
N LYS A 81 2.04 -4.59 29.90
CA LYS A 81 3.36 -5.02 30.38
C LYS A 81 4.35 -3.86 30.27
N LEU A 82 5.29 -3.76 31.21
CA LEU A 82 6.30 -2.69 31.20
C LEU A 82 7.13 -2.69 29.91
N GLU A 83 7.60 -3.86 29.47
CA GLU A 83 8.33 -4.01 28.20
C GLU A 83 7.55 -3.42 27.02
N ALA A 84 6.24 -3.65 27.00
CA ALA A 84 5.37 -3.20 25.93
C ALA A 84 5.18 -1.68 25.95
N VAL A 85 5.08 -1.08 27.13
CA VAL A 85 5.02 0.38 27.32
C VAL A 85 6.33 1.04 26.88
N GLU A 86 7.47 0.52 27.33
CA GLU A 86 8.78 1.03 26.93
C GLU A 86 9.04 0.86 25.44
N GLY A 87 8.60 -0.26 24.87
CA GLY A 87 8.69 -0.51 23.44
C GLY A 87 7.98 0.53 22.58
N ILE A 88 6.75 0.94 22.96
CA ILE A 88 5.97 1.92 22.18
C ILE A 88 6.32 3.38 22.50
N ARG A 89 6.97 3.66 23.64
CA ARG A 89 7.34 5.01 24.09
C ARG A 89 8.04 5.86 23.02
N PRO A 90 9.08 5.38 22.30
CA PRO A 90 9.74 6.18 21.27
C PRO A 90 8.81 6.53 20.10
N VAL A 91 7.91 5.62 19.70
CA VAL A 91 6.92 5.87 18.64
C VAL A 91 5.96 6.98 19.09
N PHE A 92 5.45 6.89 20.32
CA PHE A 92 4.54 7.88 20.87
C PHE A 92 5.20 9.27 21.00
N GLN A 93 6.45 9.32 21.47
CA GLN A 93 7.21 10.58 21.57
C GLN A 93 7.44 11.22 20.19
N SER A 94 7.80 10.42 19.18
CA SER A 94 7.97 10.91 17.81
C SER A 94 6.69 11.53 17.25
N LEU A 95 5.55 10.84 17.42
CA LEU A 95 4.24 11.36 16.96
C LEU A 95 3.79 12.60 17.73
N LYS A 96 4.13 12.70 19.02
CA LYS A 96 3.88 13.90 19.82
C LYS A 96 4.73 15.08 19.36
N GLN A 97 6.02 14.87 19.11
CA GLN A 97 6.94 15.90 18.59
C GLN A 97 6.50 16.40 17.21
N ALA A 98 6.00 15.49 16.37
CA ALA A 98 5.47 15.82 15.05
C ALA A 98 4.08 16.49 15.07
N GLY A 99 3.44 16.61 16.24
CA GLY A 99 2.12 17.23 16.38
C GLY A 99 0.95 16.35 15.94
N VAL A 100 1.19 15.08 15.58
CA VAL A 100 0.13 14.12 15.24
C VAL A 100 -0.68 13.72 16.46
N ILE A 101 -0.03 13.61 17.62
CA ILE A 101 -0.68 13.33 18.91
C ILE A 101 -0.52 14.53 19.82
N VAL A 102 -1.65 15.04 20.33
CA VAL A 102 -1.70 16.17 21.26
C VAL A 102 -2.32 15.73 22.59
N PRO A 103 -1.76 16.12 23.76
CA PRO A 103 -2.40 15.88 25.05
C PRO A 103 -3.80 16.51 25.10
N CYS A 104 -4.81 15.72 25.44
CA CYS A 104 -6.20 16.17 25.59
C CYS A 104 -6.78 15.63 26.91
N PRO A 105 -6.61 16.35 28.04
CA PRO A 105 -7.08 15.90 29.35
C PRO A 105 -8.60 15.78 29.44
N ASP A 106 -9.32 16.66 28.74
CA ASP A 106 -10.78 16.80 28.82
C ASP A 106 -11.53 16.01 27.74
N SER A 107 -10.86 15.04 27.09
CA SER A 107 -11.51 14.22 26.07
C SER A 107 -12.65 13.39 26.69
N PRO A 108 -13.89 13.52 26.19
CA PRO A 108 -15.00 12.69 26.64
C PRO A 108 -14.91 11.26 26.08
N VAL A 109 -13.99 11.01 25.14
CA VAL A 109 -13.78 9.71 24.49
C VAL A 109 -12.46 9.12 24.96
N ARG A 110 -12.50 7.85 25.38
CA ARG A 110 -11.31 7.05 25.74
C ARG A 110 -11.42 5.66 25.12
N THR A 111 -10.35 5.22 24.50
CA THR A 111 -10.24 3.90 23.88
C THR A 111 -8.89 3.28 24.24
N PRO A 112 -8.83 1.97 24.53
CA PRO A 112 -7.59 1.33 24.89
C PRO A 112 -6.61 1.29 23.70
N ILE A 113 -5.33 1.29 24.03
CA ILE A 113 -4.23 1.03 23.09
C ILE A 113 -3.64 -0.36 23.34
N PHE A 114 -3.22 -1.00 22.25
CA PHE A 114 -2.57 -2.29 22.20
C PHE A 114 -1.15 -2.12 21.68
N PRO A 115 -0.12 -2.33 22.51
CA PRO A 115 1.23 -2.51 22.03
C PRO A 115 1.36 -3.81 21.23
N VAL A 116 2.00 -3.75 20.07
CA VAL A 116 2.25 -4.91 19.21
C VAL A 116 3.73 -4.92 18.82
N LYS A 117 4.42 -6.00 19.16
CA LYS A 117 5.80 -6.23 18.71
C LYS A 117 5.78 -6.68 17.24
N LYS A 118 6.63 -6.09 16.41
CA LYS A 118 6.75 -6.49 15.01
C LYS A 118 7.48 -7.85 14.93
N PRO A 119 7.07 -8.76 14.03
CA PRO A 119 7.82 -9.98 13.80
C PRO A 119 9.17 -9.66 13.14
N GLY A 120 10.22 -10.38 13.54
CA GLY A 120 11.54 -10.30 12.90
C GLY A 120 12.36 -9.04 13.20
N ARG A 121 11.86 -8.10 14.00
CA ARG A 121 12.59 -6.92 14.46
C ARG A 121 12.26 -6.63 15.92
N ASP A 122 13.20 -6.08 16.67
CA ASP A 122 12.92 -5.58 18.03
C ASP A 122 12.26 -4.20 17.98
N GLU A 123 11.16 -4.12 17.23
CA GLU A 123 10.39 -2.91 17.01
C GLU A 123 8.98 -3.07 17.53
N TRP A 124 8.42 -1.98 18.05
CA TRP A 124 7.05 -1.93 18.54
C TRP A 124 6.21 -0.95 17.73
N ARG A 125 4.90 -1.18 17.74
CA ARG A 125 3.86 -0.25 17.30
C ARG A 125 2.72 -0.28 18.32
N PHE A 126 1.83 0.70 18.29
CA PHE A 126 0.57 0.62 19.04
C PHE A 126 -0.62 0.66 18.08
N VAL A 127 -1.70 0.00 18.47
CA VAL A 127 -2.98 -0.04 17.75
C VAL A 127 -4.06 0.43 18.71
N GLN A 128 -4.93 1.32 18.28
CA GLN A 128 -6.04 1.80 19.11
C GLN A 128 -7.28 0.98 18.82
N ASP A 129 -8.01 0.56 19.86
CA ASP A 129 -9.29 -0.10 19.69
C ASP A 129 -10.38 0.94 19.39
N LEU A 130 -10.72 1.07 18.11
CA LEU A 130 -11.75 2.01 17.67
C LEU A 130 -13.12 1.37 17.48
N GLN A 131 -13.37 0.13 17.94
CA GLN A 131 -14.63 -0.56 17.68
C GLN A 131 -15.85 0.20 18.23
N ALA A 132 -15.75 0.71 19.46
CA ALA A 132 -16.83 1.49 20.07
C ALA A 132 -17.01 2.86 19.40
N VAL A 133 -15.92 3.47 18.92
CA VAL A 133 -15.96 4.72 18.15
C VAL A 133 -16.64 4.49 16.81
N ASN A 134 -16.25 3.45 16.07
CA ASN A 134 -16.82 3.09 14.77
C ASN A 134 -18.33 2.82 14.86
N THR A 135 -18.79 2.19 15.95
CA THR A 135 -20.22 1.99 16.19
C THR A 135 -20.95 3.31 16.43
N ALA A 136 -20.32 4.26 17.12
CA ALA A 136 -20.90 5.53 17.54
C ALA A 136 -20.93 6.64 16.46
N VAL A 137 -20.22 6.47 15.34
CA VAL A 137 -20.13 7.48 14.26
C VAL A 137 -20.87 7.03 13.00
N HIS A 138 -21.29 7.99 12.18
CA HIS A 138 -21.89 7.70 10.87
C HIS A 138 -20.83 7.14 9.92
N PRO A 139 -21.06 5.96 9.29
CA PRO A 139 -20.13 5.42 8.31
C PRO A 139 -20.14 6.28 7.04
N ARG A 140 -18.97 6.43 6.41
CA ARG A 140 -18.84 7.02 5.08
C ARG A 140 -19.02 5.94 4.03
N ALA A 141 -19.60 6.30 2.88
CA ALA A 141 -19.73 5.38 1.77
C ALA A 141 -18.35 4.92 1.29
N PRO A 142 -18.17 3.63 0.94
CA PRO A 142 -16.92 3.17 0.36
C PRO A 142 -16.78 3.72 -1.07
N GLU A 143 -15.87 4.68 -1.26
CA GLU A 143 -15.56 5.25 -2.58
C GLU A 143 -14.43 4.51 -3.30
N VAL A 144 -13.74 3.60 -2.60
CA VAL A 144 -12.59 2.89 -3.14
C VAL A 144 -13.05 1.64 -3.91
N PRO A 145 -12.80 1.56 -5.24
CA PRO A 145 -13.14 0.38 -6.03
C PRO A 145 -12.28 -0.82 -5.64
N ASN A 146 -12.78 -2.04 -5.87
CA ASN A 146 -12.00 -3.24 -5.62
C ASN A 146 -10.80 -3.33 -6.60
N PRO A 147 -9.72 -4.04 -6.24
CA PRO A 147 -8.52 -4.12 -7.08
C PRO A 147 -8.78 -4.66 -8.49
N HIS A 148 -9.70 -5.61 -8.66
CA HIS A 148 -10.03 -6.15 -9.98
C HIS A 148 -10.63 -5.06 -10.89
N THR A 149 -11.52 -4.21 -10.37
CA THR A 149 -12.08 -3.06 -11.10
C THR A 149 -11.02 -2.06 -11.52
N ILE A 150 -10.00 -1.84 -10.68
CA ILE A 150 -8.87 -0.94 -11.00
C ILE A 150 -8.00 -1.57 -12.08
N LEU A 151 -7.63 -2.85 -11.93
CA LEU A 151 -6.72 -3.54 -12.84
C LEU A 151 -7.31 -3.75 -14.23
N SER A 152 -8.63 -3.95 -14.35
CA SER A 152 -9.27 -4.10 -15.66
C SER A 152 -9.30 -2.82 -16.50
N GLN A 153 -8.94 -1.67 -15.92
CA GLN A 153 -8.83 -0.39 -16.63
C GLN A 153 -7.42 -0.11 -17.17
N ILE A 154 -6.43 -0.96 -16.85
CA ILE A 154 -5.08 -0.81 -17.37
C ILE A 154 -5.07 -1.25 -18.83
N PRO A 155 -4.69 -0.39 -19.78
CA PRO A 155 -4.58 -0.79 -21.19
C PRO A 155 -3.57 -1.93 -21.35
N PRO A 156 -3.83 -2.91 -22.23
CA PRO A 156 -2.95 -4.06 -22.43
C PRO A 156 -1.55 -3.68 -22.92
N ASP A 157 -1.39 -2.50 -23.50
CA ASP A 157 -0.13 -1.98 -24.05
C ASP A 157 0.76 -1.27 -23.00
N THR A 158 0.39 -1.34 -21.72
CA THR A 158 1.09 -0.64 -20.62
C THR A 158 2.11 -1.54 -19.91
N GLY A 159 2.20 -2.81 -20.31
CA GLY A 159 3.19 -3.76 -19.82
C GLY A 159 4.32 -3.91 -20.82
N GLU A 160 5.49 -3.35 -20.48
CA GLU A 160 6.78 -3.55 -21.15
C GLU A 160 6.90 -2.96 -22.56
N GLY A 161 7.95 -2.15 -22.75
CA GLY A 161 8.36 -1.59 -24.04
C GLY A 161 8.82 -2.66 -25.04
N SER A 162 7.92 -3.54 -25.47
CA SER A 162 8.12 -4.37 -26.64
C SER A 162 7.52 -3.67 -27.85
N SER A 163 8.27 -2.67 -28.35
CA SER A 163 8.16 -2.23 -29.74
C SER A 163 8.64 -3.37 -30.65
N SER A 164 7.87 -4.44 -30.77
CA SER A 164 7.96 -5.36 -31.89
C SER A 164 7.25 -4.72 -33.07
N ARG A 165 8.02 -3.95 -33.85
CA ARG A 165 7.71 -3.70 -35.26
C ARG A 165 7.56 -5.05 -35.96
N GLY A 166 6.32 -5.53 -36.06
CA GLY A 166 5.94 -6.59 -36.98
C GLY A 166 5.55 -5.97 -38.32
N ASP A 167 6.53 -5.82 -39.20
CA ASP A 167 6.27 -5.62 -40.62
C ASP A 167 5.59 -6.88 -41.21
N GLY A 168 4.54 -6.67 -42.02
CA GLY A 168 3.95 -7.66 -42.94
C GLY A 168 2.95 -8.62 -42.31
N TYR A 169 1.74 -8.83 -42.84
CA TYR A 169 1.39 -8.96 -44.25
C TYR A 169 -0.01 -8.39 -44.52
N SER A 170 -0.12 -7.45 -45.47
CA SER A 170 -1.37 -7.20 -46.18
C SER A 170 -1.64 -8.37 -47.11
N THR A 171 -2.70 -9.14 -46.84
CA THR A 171 -3.29 -10.04 -47.82
C THR A 171 -4.24 -9.22 -48.72
N PRO A 172 -3.97 -9.09 -50.03
CA PRO A 172 -4.94 -8.50 -50.94
C PRO A 172 -6.08 -9.48 -51.21
N HIS A 173 -7.32 -9.01 -51.07
CA HIS A 173 -8.50 -9.72 -51.55
C HIS A 173 -8.57 -9.63 -53.09
N PRO A 174 -8.72 -10.75 -53.83
CA PRO A 174 -9.16 -10.70 -55.22
C PRO A 174 -10.70 -10.65 -55.30
N PRO A 175 -11.26 -9.99 -56.33
CA PRO A 175 -12.69 -9.73 -56.45
C PRO A 175 -13.45 -10.93 -57.03
N THR A 176 -14.53 -11.37 -56.40
CA THR A 176 -15.96 -11.08 -56.70
C THR A 176 -16.80 -12.08 -55.92
#